data_AF-A0A327WWE4-F1
#
_entry.id   AF-A0A327WWE4-F1
#
_cell.length_a   1.000
_cell.length_b   1.000
_cell.length_c   1.000
_cell.angle_alpha   90.00
_cell.angle_beta   90.00
_cell.angle_gamma   90.00
#
_symmetry.space_group_name_H-M   'P 1'
#
loop_
_entity.id
_entity.type
_entity.pdbx_description
1 polymer ?
#
loop_
_entity_poly.entity_id
_entity_poly.type
_entity_poly.pdbx_seq_one_letter_code
_entity_poly.pdbx_strand_id
1 'polypeptide(L)'
;MNGIITPKSNRYYVVQKEPVLLTEQHLRSLSSDDLQPIRLTKPWLQAFGFQPDPSAYSWSFENARLVAGMNCWLCIKSRRYIQYVHELQDLFEEHFHETNLVLTSHSFYI
;
A
#
# COMPACT_ATOMS: atom_id res chain seq x y z
N MET A 1 -5.97 -5.92 -17.89
CA MET A 1 -6.55 -7.09 -17.20
C MET A 1 -7.00 -6.60 -15.84
N ASN A 2 -8.30 -6.38 -15.66
CA ASN A 2 -8.86 -6.03 -14.36
C ASN A 2 -8.89 -7.30 -13.54
N GLY A 3 -7.82 -7.55 -12.78
CA GLY A 3 -7.80 -8.65 -11.81
C GLY A 3 -8.90 -8.40 -10.80
N ILE A 4 -9.73 -9.41 -10.55
CA ILE A 4 -10.67 -9.40 -9.43
C ILE A 4 -9.80 -9.28 -8.18
N ILE A 5 -9.82 -8.11 -7.53
CA ILE A 5 -9.10 -7.89 -6.28
C ILE A 5 -9.85 -8.68 -5.22
N THR A 6 -9.25 -9.75 -4.71
CA THR A 6 -9.80 -10.47 -3.55
C THR A 6 -9.31 -9.75 -2.28
N PRO A 7 -10.18 -9.03 -1.57
CA PRO A 7 -9.79 -8.31 -0.36
C PRO A 7 -9.32 -9.30 0.71
N LYS A 8 -8.16 -8.99 1.33
CA LYS A 8 -7.56 -9.76 2.42
C LYS A 8 -7.68 -8.99 3.73
N SER A 9 -7.73 -9.71 4.85
CA SER A 9 -7.72 -9.08 6.17
C SER A 9 -6.36 -8.45 6.43
N ASN A 10 -6.32 -7.52 7.37
CA ASN A 10 -5.11 -6.78 7.70
C ASN A 10 -4.54 -6.00 6.49
N ARG A 11 -5.46 -5.44 5.69
CA ARG A 11 -5.17 -4.57 4.54
C ARG A 11 -6.00 -3.31 4.62
N TYR A 12 -5.41 -2.21 4.19
CA TYR A 12 -6.10 -0.94 4.11
C TYR A 12 -6.87 -0.84 2.79
N TYR A 13 -8.16 -0.60 2.90
CA TYR A 13 -9.07 -0.28 1.79
C TYR A 13 -9.90 0.94 2.15
N VAL A 14 -10.43 1.63 1.16
CA VAL A 14 -11.46 2.64 1.39
C VAL A 14 -12.81 1.92 1.57
N VAL A 15 -13.44 2.14 2.71
CA VAL A 15 -14.81 1.72 3.02
C VAL A 15 -15.62 3.00 3.24
N GLN A 16 -16.71 3.19 2.49
CA GLN A 16 -17.58 4.38 2.65
C GLN A 16 -16.83 5.73 2.66
N LYS A 17 -15.79 5.85 1.81
CA LYS A 17 -14.90 7.02 1.65
C LYS A 17 -13.81 7.20 2.70
N GLU A 18 -13.72 6.34 3.70
CA GLU A 18 -12.69 6.37 4.74
C GLU A 18 -11.67 5.23 4.58
N PRO A 19 -10.36 5.45 4.81
CA PRO A 19 -9.39 4.37 4.84
C PRO A 19 -9.56 3.52 6.11
N VAL A 20 -9.86 2.23 5.93
CA VAL A 20 -10.13 1.28 7.01
C VAL A 20 -9.18 0.09 6.89
N LEU A 21 -8.60 -0.32 8.03
CA LEU A 21 -7.90 -1.60 8.13
C LEU A 21 -8.95 -2.72 8.19
N LEU A 22 -9.00 -3.54 7.15
CA LEU A 22 -9.98 -4.63 7.07
C LEU A 22 -9.70 -5.69 8.12
N THR A 23 -10.75 -6.11 8.81
CA THR A 23 -10.75 -7.23 9.74
C THR A 23 -11.51 -8.39 9.11
N GLU A 24 -11.40 -9.58 9.69
CA GLU A 24 -12.22 -10.74 9.28
C GLU A 24 -13.72 -10.44 9.36
N GLN A 25 -14.15 -9.58 10.31
CA GLN A 25 -15.54 -9.16 10.40
C GLN A 25 -15.94 -8.30 9.19
N HIS A 26 -15.09 -7.34 8.79
CA HIS A 26 -15.33 -6.51 7.60
C HIS A 26 -15.49 -7.36 6.34
N LEU A 27 -14.64 -8.37 6.14
CA LEU A 27 -14.71 -9.27 4.97
C LEU A 27 -16.00 -10.10 4.91
N ARG A 28 -16.62 -10.40 6.06
CA ARG A 28 -17.88 -11.13 6.12
C ARG A 28 -19.11 -10.23 5.91
N SER A 29 -18.98 -8.94 6.23
CA SER A 29 -20.11 -8.00 6.22
C SER A 29 -20.15 -7.09 4.99
N LEU A 30 -19.01 -6.81 4.37
CA LEU A 30 -18.90 -5.91 3.22
C LEU A 30 -18.88 -6.72 1.92
N SER A 31 -19.53 -6.18 0.89
CA SER A 31 -19.36 -6.72 -0.46
C SER A 31 -18.03 -6.24 -1.04
N SER A 32 -17.49 -6.97 -2.02
CA SER A 32 -16.25 -6.53 -2.69
C SER A 32 -16.42 -5.19 -3.43
N ASP A 33 -17.64 -4.83 -3.83
CA ASP A 33 -17.93 -3.55 -4.48
C ASP A 33 -17.82 -2.36 -3.52
N ASP A 34 -18.02 -2.59 -2.21
CA ASP A 34 -17.88 -1.57 -1.15
C ASP A 34 -16.42 -1.24 -0.83
N LEU A 35 -15.48 -2.05 -1.33
CA LEU A 35 -14.06 -1.98 -1.01
C LEU A 35 -13.29 -1.38 -2.17
N GLN A 36 -12.77 -0.16 -1.99
CA GLN A 36 -11.99 0.52 -3.02
C GLN A 36 -10.50 0.52 -2.65
N PRO A 37 -9.60 0.20 -3.58
CA PRO A 37 -8.17 0.18 -3.28
C PRO A 37 -7.63 1.60 -3.07
N ILE A 38 -6.80 1.79 -2.04
CA ILE A 38 -6.18 3.09 -1.73
C ILE A 38 -4.96 3.28 -2.62
N ARG A 39 -4.90 4.37 -3.40
CA ARG A 39 -3.72 4.75 -4.19
C ARG A 39 -2.53 5.02 -3.28
N LEU A 40 -1.34 4.60 -3.69
CA LEU A 40 -0.11 4.96 -2.99
C LEU A 40 0.15 6.47 -3.08
N THR A 41 0.36 7.08 -1.93
CA THR A 41 0.71 8.50 -1.78
C THR A 41 2.00 8.63 -0.98
N LYS A 42 2.61 9.82 -1.00
CA LYS A 42 3.85 10.07 -0.23
C LYS A 42 3.70 9.77 1.28
N PRO A 43 2.60 10.14 1.97
CA PRO A 43 2.39 9.77 3.36
C PRO A 43 2.42 8.26 3.63
N TRP A 44 1.79 7.46 2.75
CA TRP A 44 1.87 6.01 2.86
C TRP A 44 3.32 5.54 2.70
N LEU A 45 4.03 5.98 1.66
CA LEU A 45 5.44 5.63 1.50
C LEU A 45 6.28 5.95 2.74
N GLN A 46 6.13 7.15 3.31
CA GLN A 46 6.82 7.53 4.56
C GLN A 46 6.49 6.58 5.70
N ALA A 47 5.21 6.21 5.86
CA ALA A 47 4.78 5.32 6.94
C ALA A 47 5.33 3.89 6.80
N PHE A 48 5.65 3.45 5.57
CA PHE A 48 6.34 2.19 5.28
C PHE A 48 7.89 2.33 5.31
N GLY A 49 8.43 3.47 5.76
CA GLY A 49 9.86 3.67 5.92
C GLY A 49 10.61 4.10 4.65
N PHE A 50 9.90 4.42 3.57
CA PHE A 50 10.54 4.97 2.36
C PHE A 50 11.12 6.35 2.67
N GLN A 51 12.28 6.62 2.08
CA GLN A 51 12.94 7.90 2.20
C GLN A 51 13.02 8.59 0.83
N PRO A 52 12.87 9.92 0.78
CA PRO A 52 13.11 10.67 -0.44
C PRO A 52 14.61 10.60 -0.77
N ASP A 53 14.94 10.24 -2.00
CA ASP A 53 16.27 10.34 -2.56
C ASP A 53 16.53 11.81 -2.94
N PRO A 54 17.47 12.50 -2.25
CA PRO A 54 17.77 13.91 -2.49
C PRO A 54 18.32 14.17 -3.90
N SER A 55 18.89 13.15 -4.55
CA SER A 55 19.58 13.27 -5.83
C SER A 55 18.68 13.04 -7.05
N ALA A 56 17.49 12.44 -6.86
CA ALA A 56 16.73 11.87 -7.97
C ALA A 56 15.23 12.25 -8.00
N TYR A 57 14.75 13.18 -7.15
CA TYR A 57 13.30 13.44 -6.97
C TYR A 57 12.47 12.16 -6.82
N SER A 58 13.09 11.09 -6.30
CA SER A 58 12.54 9.74 -6.26
C SER A 58 12.41 9.30 -4.80
N TRP A 59 11.58 8.30 -4.53
CA TRP A 59 11.48 7.69 -3.20
C TRP A 59 12.03 6.28 -3.31
N SER A 60 12.87 5.88 -2.36
CA SER A 60 13.45 4.54 -2.33
C SER A 60 13.33 3.88 -0.96
N PHE A 61 13.18 2.56 -1.00
CA PHE A 61 13.31 1.69 0.16
C PHE A 61 13.96 0.41 -0.35
N GLU A 62 15.15 0.10 0.18
CA GLU A 62 16.01 -0.98 -0.29
C GLU A 62 16.11 -1.06 -1.83
N ASN A 63 15.44 -2.05 -2.42
CA ASN A 63 15.52 -2.43 -3.83
C ASN A 63 14.30 -1.92 -4.61
N ALA A 64 13.81 -0.75 -4.29
CA ALA A 64 12.59 -0.31 -4.92
C ALA A 64 12.45 1.20 -4.99
N ARG A 65 11.79 1.65 -6.05
CA ARG A 65 11.83 3.06 -6.47
C ARG A 65 10.49 3.53 -7.03
N LEU A 66 10.17 4.79 -6.77
CA LEU A 66 9.06 5.47 -7.43
C LEU A 66 9.36 5.64 -8.93
N VAL A 67 8.38 5.34 -9.79
CA VAL A 67 8.46 5.61 -11.22
C VAL A 67 7.93 7.03 -11.47
N ALA A 68 8.82 7.91 -11.91
CA ALA A 68 8.47 9.30 -12.21
C ALA A 68 7.35 9.36 -13.26
N GLY A 69 6.34 10.19 -13.01
CA GLY A 69 5.22 10.43 -13.93
C GLY A 69 4.10 9.38 -13.93
N MET A 70 4.20 8.29 -13.17
CA MET A 70 3.20 7.20 -13.20
C MET A 70 2.44 6.97 -11.87
N ASN A 71 2.73 7.74 -10.81
CA ASN A 71 2.17 7.53 -9.45
C ASN A 71 2.19 6.05 -9.03
N CYS A 72 3.18 5.31 -9.50
CA CYS A 72 3.36 3.90 -9.25
C CYS A 72 4.82 3.64 -8.87
N TRP A 73 5.01 2.54 -8.17
CA TRP A 73 6.27 2.15 -7.60
C TRP A 73 6.73 0.84 -8.23
N LEU A 74 8.04 0.65 -8.39
CA LEU A 74 8.62 -0.56 -8.94
C LEU A 74 9.47 -1.25 -7.89
N CYS A 75 9.10 -2.47 -7.53
CA CYS A 75 10.01 -3.38 -6.84
C CYS A 75 11.06 -3.86 -7.85
N ILE A 76 12.35 -3.58 -7.64
CA ILE A 76 13.41 -4.01 -8.55
C ILE A 76 13.60 -5.53 -8.47
N LYS A 77 13.46 -6.12 -7.28
CA LYS A 77 13.58 -7.58 -7.05
C LYS A 77 12.50 -8.37 -7.79
N SER A 78 11.23 -8.04 -7.57
CA SER A 78 10.11 -8.77 -8.18
C SER A 78 9.68 -8.23 -9.55
N ARG A 79 10.23 -7.06 -9.96
CA ARG A 79 9.81 -6.29 -11.16
C ARG A 79 8.31 -5.97 -11.19
N ARG A 80 7.65 -6.00 -10.03
CA ARG A 80 6.22 -5.68 -9.88
C ARG A 80 6.02 -4.18 -9.76
N TYR A 81 5.05 -3.68 -10.51
CA TYR A 81 4.51 -2.33 -10.32
C TYR A 81 3.47 -2.36 -9.21
N ILE A 82 3.58 -1.41 -8.29
CA ILE A 82 2.69 -1.25 -7.14
C ILE A 82 2.06 0.13 -7.24
N GLN A 83 0.74 0.16 -7.24
CA GLN A 83 -0.07 1.36 -7.37
C GLN A 83 -0.92 1.61 -6.13
N TYR A 84 -1.18 0.56 -5.35
CA TYR A 84 -2.10 0.60 -4.22
C TYR A 84 -1.44 0.17 -2.92
N VAL A 85 -1.99 0.64 -1.80
CA VAL A 85 -1.47 0.36 -0.46
C VAL A 85 -1.48 -1.13 -0.18
N HIS A 86 -2.57 -1.85 -0.47
CA HIS A 86 -2.67 -3.29 -0.20
C HIS A 86 -1.59 -4.11 -0.94
N GLU A 87 -1.24 -3.73 -2.17
CA GLU A 87 -0.16 -4.38 -2.93
C GLU A 87 1.21 -4.17 -2.26
N LEU A 88 1.43 -3.00 -1.65
CA LEU A 88 2.64 -2.74 -0.86
C LEU A 88 2.65 -3.58 0.42
N GLN A 89 1.50 -3.75 1.08
CA GLN A 89 1.36 -4.63 2.24
C GLN A 89 1.62 -6.09 1.89
N ASP A 90 1.11 -6.56 0.76
CA ASP A 90 1.36 -7.90 0.24
C ASP A 90 2.84 -8.14 0.00
N LEU A 91 3.52 -7.17 -0.62
CA LEU A 91 4.96 -7.24 -0.84
C LEU A 91 5.74 -7.31 0.48
N PHE A 92 5.34 -6.54 1.49
CA PHE A 92 6.01 -6.54 2.79
C PHE A 92 5.81 -7.87 3.53
N GLU A 93 4.60 -8.43 3.49
CA GLU A 93 4.34 -9.76 4.06
C GLU A 93 5.13 -10.85 3.33
N GLU A 94 5.20 -10.79 1.99
CA GLU A 94 5.95 -11.75 1.16
C GLU A 94 7.46 -11.73 1.44
N HIS A 95 8.06 -10.54 1.59
CA HIS A 95 9.52 -10.39 1.68
C HIS A 95 10.08 -10.22 3.09
N PHE A 96 9.33 -9.63 4.00
CA PHE A 96 9.79 -9.33 5.36
C PHE A 96 9.05 -10.14 6.42
N HIS A 97 8.03 -10.94 6.05
CA HIS A 97 7.16 -11.68 6.96
C HIS A 97 6.49 -10.79 8.02
N GLU A 98 6.43 -9.47 7.77
CA GLU A 98 5.78 -8.50 8.63
C GLU A 98 4.31 -8.41 8.24
N THR A 99 3.44 -8.93 9.10
CA THR A 99 2.00 -8.84 8.91
C THR A 99 1.43 -7.57 9.53
N ASN A 100 1.92 -7.15 10.69
CA ASN A 100 1.42 -5.95 11.36
C ASN A 100 2.14 -4.70 10.86
N LEU A 101 1.41 -3.86 10.14
CA LEU A 101 1.86 -2.49 9.88
C LEU A 101 1.82 -1.68 11.18
N VAL A 102 2.97 -1.63 11.85
CA VAL A 102 3.21 -0.60 12.84
C VAL A 102 3.48 0.68 12.06
N LEU A 103 2.40 1.39 11.70
CA LEU A 103 2.51 2.74 11.14
C LEU A 103 3.23 3.61 12.18
N THR A 104 4.50 3.94 11.93
CA THR A 104 5.36 4.65 12.87
C THR A 104 4.99 6.13 13.04
N SER A 105 3.97 6.63 12.34
CA SER A 105 3.62 8.05 12.35
C SER A 105 2.15 8.29 12.72
N HIS A 106 1.95 9.01 13.83
CA HIS A 106 0.67 9.43 14.41
C HIS A 106 -0.04 10.56 13.61
N SER A 107 0.31 10.76 12.35
CA SER A 107 -0.13 11.93 11.57
C SER A 107 -0.87 11.50 10.31
N PHE A 108 -2.05 10.91 10.49
CA PHE A 108 -3.03 10.76 9.42
C PHE A 108 -4.26 11.63 9.73
N TYR A 109 -4.07 12.94 9.61
CA TYR A 109 -5.15 13.86 9.31
C TYR A 109 -4.81 14.50 7.97
N ILE A 110 -5.59 14.18 6.93
CA ILE A 110 -5.70 14.95 5.70
C ILE A 110 -7.04 15.69 5.79
#